data_AF-A0A351CYZ7-F1
#
_entry.id   AF-A0A351CYZ7-F1
#
_cell.length_a   1.000
_cell.length_b   1.000
_cell.length_c   1.000
_cell.angle_alpha   90.00
_cell.angle_beta   90.00
_cell.angle_gamma   90.00
#
_symmetry.space_group_name_H-M   'P 1'
#
loop_
_entity.id
_entity.type
_entity.pdbx_description
1 polymer ?
#
loop_
_entity_poly.entity_id
_entity_poly.type
_entity_poly.pdbx_seq_one_letter_code
_entity_poly.pdbx_strand_id
1 'polypeptide(L)'
;MSSTFDSLIERENGTAIQGSLRYGNRDTDFQFIVNSVVDEDGEYSLSAGGKNQNGRSSHDYGLYYYGEDLMWLSSALPENRSGLYYNIRYDGGWFKTNGNIEVSRTLAERDGLTGNVDRLNGSFGLHYRRNLRDSVSLNSFYSQTHLNELATEADVSRNYLLNVSLNRQHDSQKSSHLSMNYSVDGASDLYRGDSNKALNYEFNWATDYGVRTGFELGYTQEKTDTDKLSGPVLGMSLDYLFSNNLVVSGYARYLGTSRANGNSRDDWQASINANMPIARSWSANLNVNYGQSVTAAFEPEQGVVKASQNTHTVLFSIRYEKGGGQSLQPIGANRGLNGSGSIKGLIYFDENRDGIRQASEQRADGVEVYLDGKHLAITNPLGEFNFPSVYTGEHTIFVAEDTLPLPLTLDGEQDYPVLVKLRDQAIIEIPTHEIDDF
;
A
#
# COMPACT_ATOMS: atom_id res chain seq x y z
N MET A 1 -4.03 31.06 -8.31
CA MET A 1 -3.72 31.09 -6.86
C MET A 1 -5.05 30.97 -6.17
N SER A 2 -5.32 29.85 -5.51
CA SER A 2 -6.54 29.68 -4.72
C SER A 2 -6.10 29.60 -3.26
N SER A 3 -6.51 30.58 -2.47
CA SER A 3 -6.46 30.50 -1.01
C SER A 3 -7.83 30.04 -0.56
N THR A 4 -7.88 28.89 0.13
CA THR A 4 -9.11 28.42 0.76
C THR A 4 -8.85 28.41 2.26
N PHE A 5 -9.50 29.34 2.95
CA PHE A 5 -9.69 29.29 4.39
C PHE A 5 -11.02 28.58 4.61
N ASP A 6 -10.99 27.33 5.07
CA ASP A 6 -12.20 26.58 5.36
C ASP A 6 -12.11 25.90 6.73
N SER A 7 -13.24 25.97 7.42
CA SER A 7 -13.62 25.32 8.68
C SER A 7 -13.04 25.91 9.98
N LEU A 8 -13.85 26.79 10.59
CA LEU A 8 -13.94 26.92 12.04
C LEU A 8 -14.94 25.85 12.49
N ILE A 9 -14.50 24.82 13.21
CA ILE A 9 -15.41 23.83 13.80
C ILE A 9 -15.37 24.05 15.31
N GLU A 10 -16.35 24.80 15.83
CA GLU A 10 -16.62 24.89 17.26
C GLU A 10 -17.35 23.61 17.71
N ARG A 11 -16.83 22.94 18.74
CA ARG A 11 -17.48 21.80 19.42
C ARG A 11 -17.25 21.89 20.93
N GLU A 12 -18.03 21.12 21.69
CA GLU A 12 -18.02 21.02 23.17
C GLU A 12 -16.66 20.70 23.83
N ASN A 13 -15.56 20.48 23.07
CA ASN A 13 -14.23 20.15 23.60
C ASN A 13 -13.08 20.92 22.89
N GLY A 14 -13.35 22.04 22.20
CA GLY A 14 -12.27 22.86 21.60
C GLY A 14 -12.56 23.51 20.24
N THR A 15 -11.60 24.34 19.80
CA THR A 15 -11.59 25.04 18.50
C THR A 15 -10.52 24.46 17.58
N ALA A 16 -10.90 24.03 16.39
CA ALA A 16 -9.98 23.65 15.32
C ALA A 16 -10.00 24.66 14.17
N ILE A 17 -8.82 25.01 13.65
CA ILE A 17 -8.62 25.94 12.54
C ILE A 17 -7.69 25.27 11.51
N GLN A 18 -8.12 25.25 10.26
CA GLN A 18 -7.29 24.86 9.12
C GLN A 18 -7.18 26.02 8.12
N GLY A 19 -5.95 26.27 7.66
CA GLY A 19 -5.69 27.17 6.55
C GLY A 19 -4.90 26.45 5.46
N SER A 20 -5.28 26.62 4.20
CA SER A 20 -4.50 26.08 3.08
C SER A 20 -4.28 27.11 1.98
N LEU A 21 -3.06 27.11 1.44
CA LEU A 21 -2.68 27.90 0.28
C LEU A 21 -2.24 26.94 -0.81
N ARG A 22 -2.85 27.04 -2.00
CA ARG A 22 -2.42 26.27 -3.17
C ARG A 22 -2.11 27.18 -4.35
N TYR A 23 -0.99 26.90 -4.99
CA TYR A 23 -0.55 27.55 -6.21
C TYR A 23 -0.02 26.48 -7.16
N GLY A 24 -0.64 26.33 -8.32
CA GLY A 24 -0.19 25.39 -9.35
C GLY A 24 -0.21 26.01 -10.74
N ASN A 25 0.75 25.61 -11.55
CA ASN A 25 0.75 25.77 -13.01
C ASN A 25 1.05 24.40 -13.64
N ARG A 26 1.30 24.36 -14.96
CA ARG A 26 1.50 23.11 -15.71
C ARG A 26 2.71 22.27 -15.24
N ASP A 27 3.75 22.90 -14.71
CA ASP A 27 5.02 22.24 -14.37
C ASP A 27 5.34 22.26 -12.87
N THR A 28 4.69 23.14 -12.11
CA THR A 28 4.89 23.30 -10.66
C THR A 28 3.55 23.32 -9.92
N ASP A 29 3.37 22.47 -8.91
CA ASP A 29 2.24 22.52 -7.98
C ASP A 29 2.77 22.65 -6.54
N PHE A 30 2.32 23.69 -5.85
CA PHE A 30 2.70 24.04 -4.50
C PHE A 30 1.45 24.06 -3.62
N GLN A 31 1.50 23.36 -2.51
CA GLN A 31 0.47 23.38 -1.48
C GLN A 31 1.13 23.64 -0.13
N PHE A 32 0.55 24.52 0.66
CA PHE A 32 0.94 24.76 2.04
C PHE A 32 -0.29 24.65 2.93
N ILE A 33 -0.19 23.93 4.04
CA ILE A 33 -1.28 23.70 4.98
C ILE A 33 -0.78 24.04 6.37
N VAL A 34 -1.62 24.74 7.13
CA VAL A 34 -1.44 24.97 8.56
C VAL A 34 -2.69 24.47 9.26
N ASN A 35 -2.51 23.67 10.31
CA ASN A 35 -3.59 23.21 11.17
C ASN A 35 -3.28 23.61 12.61
N SER A 36 -4.29 24.09 13.31
CA SER A 36 -4.25 24.36 14.74
C SER A 36 -5.46 23.74 15.41
N VAL A 37 -5.28 23.12 16.57
CA VAL A 37 -6.36 22.70 17.47
C VAL A 37 -6.04 23.24 18.85
N VAL A 38 -7.03 23.77 19.54
CA VAL A 38 -6.94 24.20 20.94
C VAL A 38 -8.17 23.67 21.66
N ASP A 39 -8.01 23.00 22.79
CA ASP A 39 -9.14 22.54 23.60
C ASP A 39 -9.61 23.62 24.61
N GLU A 40 -10.55 23.27 25.49
CA GLU A 40 -11.06 24.19 26.52
C GLU A 40 -10.08 24.39 27.68
N ASP A 41 -9.19 23.43 27.93
CA ASP A 41 -8.20 23.45 28.99
C ASP A 41 -6.92 24.22 28.58
N GLY A 42 -6.81 24.59 27.30
CA GLY A 42 -5.72 25.38 26.73
C GLY A 42 -4.60 24.54 26.13
N GLU A 43 -4.76 23.21 26.07
CA GLU A 43 -3.88 22.31 25.32
C GLU A 43 -4.02 22.59 23.82
N TYR A 44 -2.89 22.51 23.11
CA TYR A 44 -2.87 22.88 21.70
C TYR A 44 -2.02 21.94 20.85
N SER A 45 -2.41 21.86 19.58
CA SER A 45 -1.67 21.21 18.51
C SER A 45 -1.48 22.18 17.37
N LEU A 46 -0.29 22.19 16.79
CA LEU A 46 0.05 22.97 15.61
C LEU A 46 0.80 22.09 14.62
N SER A 47 0.38 22.10 13.35
CA SER A 47 1.17 21.54 12.27
C SER A 47 1.22 22.50 11.09
N ALA A 48 2.37 22.59 10.46
CA ALA A 48 2.56 23.36 9.24
C ALA A 48 3.40 22.55 8.26
N GLY A 49 2.97 22.46 7.02
CA GLY A 49 3.66 21.66 6.02
C GLY A 49 3.41 22.15 4.60
N GLY A 50 4.38 21.86 3.74
CA GLY A 50 4.35 22.22 2.33
C GLY A 50 4.65 21.01 1.44
N LYS A 51 3.96 20.95 0.31
CA LYS A 51 4.25 20.04 -0.80
C LYS A 51 4.59 20.87 -2.02
N ASN A 52 5.70 20.53 -2.68
CA ASN A 52 6.12 21.15 -3.92
C ASN A 52 6.48 20.08 -4.94
N GLN A 53 5.70 20.01 -6.01
CA GLN A 53 6.00 19.20 -7.18
C GLN A 53 6.57 20.13 -8.26
N ASN A 54 7.77 19.85 -8.74
CA ASN A 54 8.43 20.56 -9.84
C ASN A 54 8.89 19.54 -10.88
N GLY A 55 8.07 19.37 -11.93
CA GLY A 55 8.27 18.36 -12.97
C GLY A 55 8.40 16.94 -12.39
N ARG A 56 9.63 16.42 -12.37
CA ARG A 56 9.96 15.06 -11.91
C ARG A 56 10.33 14.97 -10.44
N SER A 57 10.51 16.11 -9.77
CA SER A 57 10.85 16.17 -8.35
C SER A 57 9.61 16.50 -7.53
N SER A 58 9.41 15.80 -6.42
CA SER A 58 8.38 16.10 -5.43
C SER A 58 9.04 16.22 -4.06
N HIS A 59 8.67 17.28 -3.35
CA HIS A 59 9.15 17.59 -2.02
C HIS A 59 7.94 17.69 -1.09
N ASP A 60 8.02 17.13 0.11
CA ASP A 60 6.99 17.21 1.14
C ASP A 60 7.69 17.40 2.48
N TYR A 61 7.37 18.48 3.18
CA TYR A 61 8.05 18.89 4.39
C TYR A 61 7.08 19.46 5.39
N GLY A 62 7.37 19.30 6.66
CA GLY A 62 6.52 19.84 7.70
C GLY A 62 7.15 19.83 9.06
N LEU A 63 6.54 20.58 9.94
CA LEU A 63 6.80 20.62 11.37
C LEU A 63 5.48 20.47 12.11
N TYR A 64 5.54 19.83 13.26
CA TYR A 64 4.36 19.56 14.06
C TYR A 64 4.69 19.56 15.55
N TYR A 65 3.68 19.92 16.33
CA TYR A 65 3.62 19.80 17.77
C TYR A 65 2.20 19.36 18.12
N TYR A 66 2.07 18.30 18.90
CA TYR A 66 0.81 17.77 19.37
C TYR A 66 0.85 17.68 20.90
N GLY A 67 -0.05 18.41 21.56
CA GLY A 67 -0.29 18.37 23.00
C GLY A 67 -1.02 17.10 23.45
N GLU A 68 -1.45 17.08 24.70
CA GLU A 68 -2.10 15.93 25.35
C GLU A 68 -3.60 15.86 25.05
N ASP A 69 -4.16 14.65 24.94
CA ASP A 69 -5.60 14.36 24.82
C ASP A 69 -6.37 15.09 23.67
N LEU A 70 -5.67 15.56 22.64
CA LEU A 70 -6.28 16.32 21.54
C LEU A 70 -6.91 15.42 20.47
N MET A 71 -8.06 15.84 19.94
CA MET A 71 -8.74 15.16 18.83
C MET A 71 -8.84 16.03 17.58
N TRP A 72 -8.58 15.43 16.42
CA TRP A 72 -8.92 16.01 15.11
C TRP A 72 -10.19 15.35 14.57
N LEU A 73 -11.28 16.11 14.51
CA LEU A 73 -12.63 15.64 14.15
C LEU A 73 -13.15 14.55 15.10
N SER A 74 -12.83 13.29 14.83
CA SER A 74 -13.23 12.09 15.59
C SER A 74 -12.06 11.14 15.82
N SER A 75 -10.84 11.59 15.52
CA SER A 75 -9.63 10.79 15.62
C SER A 75 -8.70 11.45 16.64
N ALA A 76 -8.26 10.68 17.63
CA ALA A 76 -7.21 11.13 18.55
C ALA A 76 -5.93 11.47 17.77
N LEU A 77 -5.33 12.60 18.10
CA LEU A 77 -4.02 12.98 17.59
C LEU A 77 -2.93 12.22 18.35
N PRO A 78 -1.74 12.00 17.76
CA PRO A 78 -0.60 11.49 18.51
C PRO A 78 -0.23 12.49 19.61
N GLU A 79 -0.35 12.10 20.86
CA GLU A 79 -0.12 13.01 21.98
C GLU A 79 1.38 13.22 22.23
N ASN A 80 1.69 14.34 22.90
CA ASN A 80 3.00 14.57 23.50
C ASN A 80 4.17 14.47 22.53
N ARG A 81 3.93 14.83 21.26
CA ARG A 81 4.87 14.59 20.17
C ARG A 81 5.12 15.84 19.37
N SER A 82 6.38 16.13 19.11
CA SER A 82 6.80 17.19 18.20
C SER A 82 7.86 16.71 17.24
N GLY A 83 8.01 17.39 16.11
CA GLY A 83 9.03 17.02 15.16
C GLY A 83 8.98 17.82 13.87
N LEU A 84 9.92 17.49 13.00
CA LEU A 84 9.99 17.98 11.63
C LEU A 84 10.39 16.84 10.71
N TYR A 85 9.89 16.88 9.49
CA TYR A 85 10.21 15.89 8.47
C TYR A 85 10.44 16.54 7.13
N TYR A 86 11.21 15.85 6.30
CA TYR A 86 11.43 16.21 4.91
C TYR A 86 11.49 14.93 4.06
N ASN A 87 10.64 14.89 3.05
CA ASN A 87 10.53 13.84 2.06
C ASN A 87 10.89 14.40 0.69
N ILE A 88 11.68 13.65 -0.07
CA ILE A 88 11.99 13.94 -1.46
C ILE A 88 11.74 12.71 -2.31
N ARG A 89 11.18 12.92 -3.50
CA ARG A 89 11.06 11.91 -4.54
C ARG A 89 11.49 12.51 -5.87
N TYR A 90 12.20 11.72 -6.66
CA TYR A 90 12.53 12.05 -8.03
C TYR A 90 12.21 10.86 -8.94
N ASP A 91 11.38 11.10 -9.95
CA ASP A 91 10.96 10.10 -10.94
C ASP A 91 11.58 10.40 -12.31
N GLY A 92 12.80 9.94 -12.52
CA GLY A 92 13.48 9.96 -13.82
C GLY A 92 13.16 8.73 -14.67
N GLY A 93 13.51 8.81 -15.96
CA GLY A 93 13.34 7.68 -16.89
C GLY A 93 14.31 6.53 -16.60
N TRP A 94 15.58 6.84 -16.30
CA TRP A 94 16.64 5.84 -16.06
C TRP A 94 17.02 5.69 -14.58
N PHE A 95 16.61 6.61 -13.72
CA PHE A 95 16.78 6.49 -12.28
C PHE A 95 15.61 7.09 -11.54
N LYS A 96 15.27 6.49 -10.41
CA LYS A 96 14.30 6.98 -9.44
C LYS A 96 14.97 7.05 -8.09
N THR A 97 14.72 8.10 -7.34
CA THR A 97 15.21 8.18 -5.97
C THR A 97 14.13 8.70 -5.04
N ASN A 98 14.17 8.23 -3.81
CA ASN A 98 13.37 8.75 -2.72
C ASN A 98 14.25 8.90 -1.48
N GLY A 99 13.92 9.86 -0.64
CA GLY A 99 14.59 10.04 0.64
C GLY A 99 13.65 10.65 1.65
N ASN A 100 13.83 10.28 2.91
CA ASN A 100 13.13 10.85 4.05
C ASN A 100 14.13 11.15 5.15
N ILE A 101 13.90 12.23 5.88
CA ILE A 101 14.52 12.49 7.18
C ILE A 101 13.43 13.01 8.13
N GLU A 102 13.42 12.52 9.36
CA GLU A 102 12.53 12.96 10.42
C GLU A 102 13.33 13.12 11.71
N VAL A 103 13.14 14.24 12.38
CA VAL A 103 13.58 14.45 13.76
C VAL A 103 12.34 14.65 14.61
N SER A 104 12.18 13.86 15.66
CA SER A 104 11.02 13.93 16.53
C SER A 104 11.40 13.78 18.00
N ARG A 105 10.56 14.35 18.86
CA ARG A 105 10.62 14.22 20.32
C ARG A 105 9.25 13.76 20.80
N THR A 106 9.23 12.78 21.69
CA THR A 106 8.02 12.30 22.34
C THR A 106 8.22 12.32 23.85
N LEU A 107 7.34 12.99 24.60
CA LEU A 107 7.28 12.83 26.04
C LEU A 107 6.69 11.45 26.33
N ALA A 108 7.37 10.63 27.12
CA ALA A 108 6.94 9.28 27.43
C ALA A 108 7.11 9.02 28.93
N GLU A 109 6.27 8.11 29.45
CA GLU A 109 6.41 7.57 30.80
C GLU A 109 6.87 6.11 30.73
N ARG A 110 7.88 5.75 31.52
CA ARG A 110 8.40 4.39 31.62
C ARG A 110 8.83 4.11 33.06
N ASP A 111 8.30 3.02 33.64
CA ASP A 111 8.65 2.58 34.99
C ASP A 111 8.50 3.68 36.07
N GLY A 112 7.51 4.58 35.90
CA GLY A 112 7.25 5.72 36.79
C GLY A 112 8.20 6.91 36.62
N LEU A 113 9.03 6.91 35.57
CA LEU A 113 9.84 8.04 35.14
C LEU A 113 9.18 8.70 33.93
N THR A 114 9.12 10.03 33.94
CA THR A 114 8.71 10.83 32.79
C THR A 114 9.95 11.44 32.15
N GLY A 115 10.07 11.33 30.84
CA GLY A 115 11.20 11.91 30.12
C GLY A 115 10.99 11.95 28.61
N ASN A 116 12.00 12.43 27.90
CA ASN A 116 11.91 12.68 26.46
C ASN A 116 12.56 11.55 25.65
N VAL A 117 11.87 11.09 24.62
CA VAL A 117 12.39 10.18 23.60
C VAL A 117 12.67 10.96 22.33
N ASP A 118 13.95 11.25 22.07
CA ASP A 118 14.40 11.91 20.86
C ASP A 118 14.72 10.86 19.78
N ARG A 119 14.19 11.04 18.57
CA ARG A 119 14.41 10.15 17.43
C ARG A 119 14.86 10.90 16.19
N LEU A 120 15.91 10.40 15.56
CA LEU A 120 16.35 10.77 14.21
C LEU A 120 16.18 9.56 13.30
N ASN A 121 15.30 9.68 12.32
CA ASN A 121 15.08 8.66 11.29
C ASN A 121 15.50 9.22 9.93
N GLY A 122 16.09 8.37 9.09
CA GLY A 122 16.40 8.71 7.72
C GLY A 122 16.33 7.48 6.83
N SER A 123 15.80 7.66 5.61
CA SER A 123 15.85 6.62 4.59
C SER A 123 16.24 7.19 3.25
N PHE A 124 16.85 6.36 2.42
CA PHE A 124 17.25 6.70 1.06
C PHE A 124 17.08 5.50 0.16
N GLY A 125 16.36 5.67 -0.93
CA GLY A 125 16.20 4.69 -2.00
C GLY A 125 16.72 5.26 -3.32
N LEU A 126 17.44 4.44 -4.07
CA LEU A 126 17.86 4.70 -5.43
C LEU A 126 17.61 3.46 -6.27
N HIS A 127 16.88 3.61 -7.37
CA HIS A 127 16.68 2.57 -8.36
C HIS A 127 17.19 3.08 -9.71
N TYR A 128 18.22 2.46 -10.24
CA TYR A 128 18.80 2.77 -11.53
C TYR A 128 18.49 1.65 -12.53
N ARG A 129 17.89 2.00 -13.67
CA ARG A 129 17.57 1.08 -14.75
C ARG A 129 18.42 1.45 -15.96
N ARG A 130 19.42 0.61 -16.27
CA ARG A 130 20.29 0.79 -17.44
C ARG A 130 19.55 0.54 -18.75
N ASN A 131 18.69 -0.48 -18.76
CA ASN A 131 17.90 -0.89 -19.92
C ASN A 131 16.68 -1.73 -19.46
N LEU A 132 15.93 -2.33 -20.38
CA LEU A 132 14.76 -3.13 -20.02
C LEU A 132 15.08 -4.38 -19.16
N ARG A 133 16.35 -4.83 -19.15
CA ARG A 133 16.83 -6.09 -18.57
C ARG A 133 17.68 -5.93 -17.31
N ASP A 134 18.46 -4.86 -17.19
CA ASP A 134 19.42 -4.65 -16.10
C ASP A 134 18.95 -3.49 -15.20
N SER A 135 18.87 -3.74 -13.89
CA SER A 135 18.62 -2.69 -12.89
C SER A 135 19.45 -2.89 -11.62
N VAL A 136 19.72 -1.78 -10.94
CA VAL A 136 20.44 -1.69 -9.68
C VAL A 136 19.54 -0.96 -8.69
N SER A 137 19.39 -1.49 -7.48
CA SER A 137 18.69 -0.79 -6.41
C SER A 137 19.58 -0.68 -5.18
N LEU A 138 19.47 0.42 -4.48
CA LEU A 138 20.14 0.74 -3.24
C LEU A 138 19.07 1.28 -2.30
N ASN A 139 18.94 0.66 -1.12
CA ASN A 139 18.05 1.14 -0.06
C ASN A 139 18.87 1.24 1.22
N SER A 140 18.76 2.36 1.91
CA SER A 140 19.42 2.62 3.18
C SER A 140 18.41 3.15 4.17
N PHE A 141 18.53 2.74 5.42
CA PHE A 141 17.75 3.26 6.55
C PHE A 141 18.68 3.47 7.75
N TYR A 142 18.45 4.57 8.46
CA TYR A 142 19.14 4.92 9.69
C TYR A 142 18.09 5.35 10.71
N SER A 143 18.19 4.85 11.93
CA SER A 143 17.37 5.29 13.05
C SER A 143 18.25 5.40 14.29
N GLN A 144 18.11 6.51 14.99
CA GLN A 144 18.74 6.74 16.28
C GLN A 144 17.67 7.17 17.27
N THR A 145 17.65 6.50 18.42
CA THR A 145 16.76 6.85 19.54
C THR A 145 17.62 7.21 20.73
N HIS A 146 17.35 8.36 21.33
CA HIS A 146 17.94 8.82 22.58
C HIS A 146 16.82 8.96 23.60
N LEU A 147 16.89 8.18 24.66
CA LEU A 147 16.02 8.28 25.82
C LEU A 147 16.69 9.28 26.78
N ASN A 148 15.94 10.25 27.28
CA ASN A 148 16.42 11.23 28.24
C ASN A 148 15.60 11.06 29.50
N GLU A 149 16.27 10.78 30.62
CA GLU A 149 15.63 10.64 31.95
C GLU A 149 14.69 9.42 32.04
N LEU A 150 14.81 8.48 31.10
CA LEU A 150 13.98 7.27 30.98
C LEU A 150 14.75 5.95 31.11
N ALA A 151 16.08 5.98 31.26
CA ALA A 151 16.85 4.80 31.65
C ALA A 151 18.06 5.09 32.55
N THR A 152 18.56 4.01 33.16
CA THR A 152 19.65 4.00 34.14
C THR A 152 21.02 3.62 33.53
N GLU A 153 21.06 3.06 32.33
CA GLU A 153 22.29 2.77 31.56
C GLU A 153 22.15 3.26 30.12
N ALA A 154 23.29 3.35 29.42
CA ALA A 154 23.49 4.10 28.19
C ALA A 154 22.31 4.11 27.20
N ASP A 155 21.81 5.33 26.97
CA ASP A 155 20.41 5.57 26.61
C ASP A 155 20.20 5.85 25.12
N VAL A 156 21.17 5.42 24.29
CA VAL A 156 21.18 5.64 22.85
C VAL A 156 21.14 4.30 22.12
N SER A 157 20.12 4.10 21.30
CA SER A 157 20.04 3.00 20.33
C SER A 157 20.28 3.52 18.92
N ARG A 158 21.03 2.77 18.11
CA ARG A 158 21.33 3.08 16.70
C ARG A 158 21.08 1.86 15.84
N ASN A 159 20.30 2.05 14.79
CA ASN A 159 19.95 1.07 13.79
C ASN A 159 20.38 1.56 12.41
N TYR A 160 21.11 0.73 11.68
CA TYR A 160 21.49 0.99 10.29
C TYR A 160 21.15 -0.22 9.44
N LEU A 161 20.53 0.02 8.28
CA LEU A 161 20.23 -1.00 7.28
C LEU A 161 20.69 -0.51 5.92
N LEU A 162 21.37 -1.37 5.17
CA LEU A 162 21.80 -1.15 3.80
C LEU A 162 21.49 -2.39 2.98
N ASN A 163 20.69 -2.22 1.93
CA ASN A 163 20.40 -3.23 0.93
C ASN A 163 20.89 -2.72 -0.43
N VAL A 164 21.71 -3.51 -1.10
CA VAL A 164 22.11 -3.30 -2.49
C VAL A 164 21.63 -4.49 -3.28
N SER A 165 20.97 -4.27 -4.42
CA SER A 165 20.53 -5.35 -5.30
C SER A 165 20.82 -5.05 -6.76
N LEU A 166 21.13 -6.12 -7.50
CA LEU A 166 21.35 -6.12 -8.93
C LEU A 166 20.41 -7.15 -9.55
N ASN A 167 19.55 -6.71 -10.46
CA ASN A 167 18.65 -7.59 -11.20
C ASN A 167 19.08 -7.62 -12.66
N ARG A 168 19.13 -8.83 -13.23
CA ARG A 168 19.40 -9.04 -14.65
C ARG A 168 18.44 -10.04 -15.25
N GLN A 169 17.67 -9.59 -16.23
CA GLN A 169 16.89 -10.45 -17.12
C GLN A 169 17.81 -10.92 -18.27
N HIS A 170 18.16 -12.21 -18.31
CA HIS A 170 19.01 -12.74 -19.36
C HIS A 170 18.23 -12.89 -20.68
N ASP A 171 17.04 -13.48 -20.60
CA ASP A 171 16.07 -13.67 -21.68
C ASP A 171 14.64 -13.75 -21.09
N SER A 172 13.61 -14.15 -21.84
CA SER A 172 12.23 -14.24 -21.33
C SER A 172 12.02 -15.31 -20.24
N GLN A 173 12.97 -16.23 -20.09
CA GLN A 173 12.88 -17.41 -19.25
C GLN A 173 13.83 -17.36 -18.05
N LYS A 174 14.93 -16.61 -18.14
CA LYS A 174 16.02 -16.62 -17.16
C LYS A 174 16.27 -15.25 -16.56
N SER A 175 16.38 -15.20 -15.23
CA SER A 175 16.77 -14.01 -14.49
C SER A 175 17.75 -14.33 -13.37
N SER A 176 18.58 -13.36 -13.02
CA SER A 176 19.44 -13.41 -11.85
C SER A 176 19.22 -12.19 -10.96
N HIS A 177 19.36 -12.41 -9.66
CA HIS A 177 19.27 -11.40 -8.62
C HIS A 177 20.46 -11.56 -7.67
N LEU A 178 21.29 -10.53 -7.52
CA LEU A 178 22.36 -10.48 -6.52
C LEU A 178 21.99 -9.42 -5.51
N SER A 179 21.87 -9.79 -4.23
CA SER A 179 21.63 -8.86 -3.13
C SER A 179 22.72 -8.92 -2.07
N MET A 180 23.03 -7.75 -1.52
CA MET A 180 23.86 -7.59 -0.34
C MET A 180 23.04 -6.85 0.71
N ASN A 181 22.95 -7.42 1.90
CA ASN A 181 22.32 -6.82 3.07
C ASN A 181 23.38 -6.60 4.12
N TYR A 182 23.37 -5.42 4.73
CA TYR A 182 24.17 -5.10 5.90
C TYR A 182 23.27 -4.40 6.91
N SER A 183 23.23 -4.93 8.13
CA SER A 183 22.52 -4.31 9.24
C SER A 183 23.44 -4.15 10.44
N VAL A 184 23.20 -3.10 11.21
CA VAL A 184 23.80 -2.90 12.53
C VAL A 184 22.68 -2.50 13.49
N ASP A 185 22.61 -3.16 14.63
CA ASP A 185 21.73 -2.82 15.74
C ASP A 185 22.60 -2.71 17.01
N GLY A 186 22.60 -1.55 17.64
CA GLY A 186 23.39 -1.32 18.84
C GLY A 186 22.65 -0.49 19.88
N ALA A 187 22.80 -0.88 21.14
CA ALA A 187 22.38 -0.10 22.30
C ALA A 187 23.62 0.29 23.11
N SER A 188 23.75 1.59 23.43
CA SER A 188 24.85 2.26 24.16
C SER A 188 26.04 2.78 23.35
N ASP A 189 26.71 3.81 23.89
CA ASP A 189 27.98 4.35 23.38
C ASP A 189 29.21 3.45 23.69
N LEU A 190 29.05 2.44 24.56
CA LEU A 190 30.11 1.52 24.96
C LEU A 190 30.06 0.18 24.19
N TYR A 191 28.93 -0.15 23.58
CA TYR A 191 28.69 -1.39 22.85
C TYR A 191 28.95 -1.20 21.34
N ARG A 192 29.74 -2.08 20.73
CA ARG A 192 29.79 -2.14 19.26
C ARG A 192 28.59 -2.96 18.83
N GLY A 193 27.53 -2.29 18.36
CA GLY A 193 26.30 -2.91 17.90
C GLY A 193 26.49 -4.20 17.09
N ASP A 194 25.59 -5.16 17.32
CA ASP A 194 25.47 -6.39 16.58
C ASP A 194 25.34 -6.08 15.10
N SER A 195 26.10 -6.77 14.27
CA SER A 195 26.10 -6.54 12.82
C SER A 195 25.80 -7.82 12.06
N ASN A 196 24.93 -7.72 11.06
CA ASN A 196 24.61 -8.81 10.15
C ASN A 196 25.00 -8.43 8.73
N LYS A 197 25.62 -9.36 8.00
CA LYS A 197 26.01 -9.23 6.61
C LYS A 197 25.50 -10.44 5.86
N ALA A 198 24.75 -10.25 4.79
CA ALA A 198 24.33 -11.33 3.91
C ALA A 198 24.58 -10.96 2.45
N LEU A 199 25.20 -11.86 1.70
CA LEU A 199 25.32 -11.78 0.24
C LEU A 199 24.55 -12.96 -0.34
N ASN A 200 23.57 -12.72 -1.20
CA ASN A 200 22.73 -13.76 -1.80
C ASN A 200 22.66 -13.59 -3.31
N TYR A 201 22.93 -14.66 -4.04
CA TYR A 201 22.74 -14.77 -5.47
C TYR A 201 21.61 -15.76 -5.75
N GLU A 202 20.60 -15.30 -6.47
CA GLU A 202 19.47 -16.12 -6.91
C GLU A 202 19.47 -16.21 -8.43
N PHE A 203 19.30 -17.41 -8.97
CA PHE A 203 19.10 -17.65 -10.40
C PHE A 203 17.76 -18.34 -10.63
N ASN A 204 16.91 -17.74 -11.44
CA ASN A 204 15.62 -18.26 -11.82
C ASN A 204 15.64 -18.71 -13.28
N TRP A 205 15.04 -19.85 -13.56
CA TRP A 205 14.87 -20.40 -14.90
C TRP A 205 13.48 -21.02 -15.06
N ALA A 206 12.65 -20.40 -15.90
CA ALA A 206 11.42 -20.95 -16.41
C ALA A 206 11.67 -21.68 -17.73
N THR A 207 11.13 -22.89 -17.90
CA THR A 207 11.19 -23.66 -19.14
C THR A 207 9.85 -23.57 -19.89
N ASP A 208 9.86 -23.88 -21.18
CA ASP A 208 8.64 -23.88 -22.01
C ASP A 208 7.58 -24.92 -21.58
N TYR A 209 7.93 -25.83 -20.67
CA TYR A 209 7.04 -26.90 -20.18
C TYR A 209 6.37 -26.59 -18.83
N GLY A 210 6.27 -25.31 -18.47
CA GLY A 210 5.63 -24.89 -17.21
C GLY A 210 6.42 -25.26 -15.95
N VAL A 211 7.73 -25.51 -16.09
CA VAL A 211 8.65 -25.72 -14.97
C VAL A 211 9.35 -24.40 -14.69
N ARG A 212 9.34 -23.93 -13.45
CA ARG A 212 10.19 -22.84 -12.98
C ARG A 212 11.07 -23.35 -11.86
N THR A 213 12.37 -23.11 -11.99
CA THR A 213 13.37 -23.55 -11.01
C THR A 213 14.15 -22.34 -10.52
N GLY A 214 14.38 -22.27 -9.22
CA GLY A 214 15.21 -21.25 -8.60
C GLY A 214 16.40 -21.89 -7.87
N PHE A 215 17.55 -21.24 -7.90
CA PHE A 215 18.74 -21.62 -7.13
C PHE A 215 19.21 -20.43 -6.32
N GLU A 216 19.47 -20.63 -5.04
CA GLU A 216 20.01 -19.63 -4.13
C GLU A 216 21.40 -20.08 -3.66
N LEU A 217 22.37 -19.19 -3.77
CA LEU A 217 23.70 -19.32 -3.19
C LEU A 217 23.96 -18.07 -2.38
N GLY A 218 24.27 -18.21 -1.10
CA GLY A 218 24.53 -17.07 -0.24
C GLY A 218 25.58 -17.34 0.81
N TYR A 219 25.95 -16.26 1.48
CA TYR A 219 26.85 -16.25 2.62
C TYR A 219 26.34 -15.25 3.63
N THR A 220 26.16 -15.70 4.87
CA THR A 220 25.73 -14.85 5.98
C THR A 220 26.82 -14.77 7.05
N GLN A 221 26.88 -13.63 7.71
CA GLN A 221 27.74 -13.39 8.86
C GLN A 221 27.01 -12.50 9.85
N GLU A 222 26.80 -13.02 11.04
CA GLU A 222 26.37 -12.30 12.23
C GLU A 222 27.58 -12.10 13.15
N LYS A 223 27.72 -10.91 13.70
CA LYS A 223 28.78 -10.57 14.63
C LYS A 223 28.20 -9.80 15.80
N THR A 224 28.38 -10.33 16.99
CA THR A 224 28.14 -9.66 18.26
C THR A 224 29.45 -9.23 18.90
N ASP A 225 29.38 -8.61 20.07
CA ASP A 225 30.58 -8.23 20.83
C ASP A 225 31.46 -9.43 21.23
N THR A 226 30.83 -10.56 21.54
CA THR A 226 31.50 -11.76 22.05
C THR A 226 31.71 -12.83 20.98
N ASP A 227 30.86 -12.85 19.95
CA ASP A 227 30.76 -13.95 19.02
C ASP A 227 30.71 -13.49 17.57
N LYS A 228 31.17 -14.36 16.68
CA LYS A 228 30.99 -14.23 15.24
C LYS A 228 30.49 -15.56 14.70
N LEU A 229 29.33 -15.52 14.06
CA LEU A 229 28.68 -16.64 13.43
C LEU A 229 28.65 -16.41 11.91
N SER A 230 29.16 -17.35 11.12
CA SER A 230 29.11 -17.19 9.65
C SER A 230 29.04 -18.51 8.92
N GLY A 231 28.47 -18.48 7.72
CA GLY A 231 28.54 -19.62 6.81
C GLY A 231 27.60 -19.50 5.61
N PRO A 232 27.51 -20.57 4.80
CA PRO A 232 26.81 -20.56 3.54
C PRO A 232 25.30 -20.70 3.70
N VAL A 233 24.60 -20.16 2.70
CA VAL A 233 23.19 -20.40 2.42
C VAL A 233 23.09 -21.10 1.08
N LEU A 234 22.35 -22.19 1.01
CA LEU A 234 22.04 -22.87 -0.24
C LEU A 234 20.53 -23.07 -0.32
N GLY A 235 19.94 -22.80 -1.46
CA GLY A 235 18.51 -22.98 -1.66
C GLY A 235 18.18 -23.45 -3.06
N MET A 236 17.06 -24.15 -3.18
CA MET A 236 16.48 -24.55 -4.44
C MET A 236 14.97 -24.45 -4.34
N SER A 237 14.33 -23.93 -5.39
CA SER A 237 12.88 -23.91 -5.54
C SER A 237 12.46 -24.52 -6.87
N LEU A 238 11.28 -25.10 -6.89
CA LEU A 238 10.68 -25.74 -8.06
C LEU A 238 9.18 -25.46 -8.05
N ASP A 239 8.68 -24.80 -9.09
CA ASP A 239 7.27 -24.77 -9.44
C ASP A 239 7.06 -25.60 -10.69
N TYR A 240 6.16 -26.57 -10.64
CA TYR A 240 5.84 -27.42 -11.77
C TYR A 240 4.34 -27.53 -11.98
N LEU A 241 3.92 -27.20 -13.20
CA LEU A 241 2.57 -27.41 -13.69
C LEU A 241 2.44 -28.82 -14.26
N PHE A 242 2.05 -29.79 -13.43
CA PHE A 242 1.91 -31.21 -13.84
C PHE A 242 0.82 -31.43 -14.92
N SER A 243 -0.22 -30.61 -14.89
CA SER A 243 -1.33 -30.59 -15.86
C SER A 243 -1.96 -29.20 -15.82
N ASN A 244 -2.96 -28.88 -16.66
CA ASN A 244 -3.65 -27.58 -16.69
C ASN A 244 -4.23 -27.11 -15.33
N ASN A 245 -4.22 -27.98 -14.33
CA ASN A 245 -4.97 -27.86 -13.10
C ASN A 245 -4.12 -28.14 -11.85
N LEU A 246 -3.07 -28.98 -11.93
CA LEU A 246 -2.22 -29.31 -10.77
C LEU A 246 -0.94 -28.48 -10.78
N VAL A 247 -0.81 -27.62 -9.77
CA VAL A 247 0.43 -26.87 -9.50
C VAL A 247 1.07 -27.44 -8.25
N VAL A 248 2.34 -27.84 -8.39
CA VAL A 248 3.17 -28.24 -7.25
C VAL A 248 4.33 -27.27 -7.15
N SER A 249 4.47 -26.67 -5.98
CA SER A 249 5.56 -25.79 -5.61
C SER A 249 6.34 -26.44 -4.49
N GLY A 250 7.65 -26.38 -4.55
CA GLY A 250 8.51 -26.87 -3.49
C GLY A 250 9.73 -25.99 -3.32
N TYR A 251 10.25 -25.93 -2.11
CA TYR A 251 11.57 -25.35 -1.86
C TYR A 251 12.31 -26.16 -0.82
N ALA A 252 13.64 -26.13 -0.90
CA ALA A 252 14.54 -26.63 0.11
C ALA A 252 15.63 -25.59 0.34
N ARG A 253 15.99 -25.35 1.60
CA ARG A 253 16.99 -24.38 2.00
C ARG A 253 17.83 -24.93 3.13
N TYR A 254 19.13 -24.67 3.03
CA TYR A 254 20.15 -24.99 4.02
C TYR A 254 20.85 -23.71 4.45
N LEU A 255 21.03 -23.54 5.75
CA LEU A 255 21.87 -22.52 6.36
C LEU A 255 22.82 -23.21 7.32
N GLY A 256 24.10 -23.26 6.97
CA GLY A 256 25.15 -23.76 7.84
C GLY A 256 25.92 -22.59 8.41
N THR A 257 26.12 -22.55 9.72
CA THR A 257 26.83 -21.47 10.38
C THR A 257 27.82 -21.99 11.42
N SER A 258 28.94 -21.31 11.59
CA SER A 258 30.01 -21.71 12.51
C SER A 258 30.61 -20.53 13.25
N ARG A 259 31.09 -20.79 14.46
CA ARG A 259 31.80 -19.86 15.34
C ARG A 259 33.26 -20.24 15.43
N ALA A 260 34.11 -19.26 15.76
CA ALA A 260 35.55 -19.47 15.93
C ALA A 260 35.90 -20.46 17.06
N ASN A 261 35.02 -20.59 18.06
CA ASN A 261 35.18 -21.54 19.17
C ASN A 261 34.81 -22.99 18.80
N GLY A 262 34.47 -23.26 17.53
CA GLY A 262 34.10 -24.59 17.04
C GLY A 262 32.61 -24.92 17.12
N ASN A 263 31.79 -24.05 17.73
CA ASN A 263 30.35 -24.23 17.74
C ASN A 263 29.77 -24.03 16.33
N SER A 264 28.76 -24.81 15.97
CA SER A 264 28.08 -24.72 14.68
C SER A 264 26.58 -24.90 14.80
N ARG A 265 25.85 -24.40 13.81
CA ARG A 265 24.41 -24.58 13.67
C ARG A 265 24.07 -24.83 12.21
N ASP A 266 23.37 -25.93 11.96
CA ASP A 266 22.88 -26.35 10.66
C ASP A 266 21.35 -26.32 10.67
N ASP A 267 20.77 -25.42 9.87
CA ASP A 267 19.34 -25.29 9.68
C ASP A 267 18.94 -25.82 8.29
N TRP A 268 18.02 -26.78 8.28
CA TRP A 268 17.38 -27.32 7.09
C TRP A 268 15.91 -26.96 7.10
N GLN A 269 15.42 -26.48 5.97
CA GLN A 269 14.01 -26.19 5.77
C GLN A 269 13.59 -26.72 4.41
N ALA A 270 12.45 -27.40 4.36
CA ALA A 270 11.86 -27.81 3.10
C ALA A 270 10.35 -27.67 3.17
N SER A 271 9.73 -27.28 2.06
CA SER A 271 8.29 -27.35 1.93
C SER A 271 7.88 -27.87 0.57
N ILE A 272 6.71 -28.49 0.54
CA ILE A 272 6.02 -28.89 -0.67
C ILE A 272 4.57 -28.43 -0.53
N ASN A 273 4.08 -27.73 -1.53
CA ASN A 273 2.70 -27.31 -1.66
C ASN A 273 2.13 -27.86 -2.96
N ALA A 274 0.96 -28.48 -2.90
CA ALA A 274 0.28 -29.00 -4.07
C ALA A 274 -1.17 -28.52 -4.08
N ASN A 275 -1.53 -27.77 -5.12
CA ASN A 275 -2.87 -27.25 -5.35
C ASN A 275 -3.58 -28.09 -6.41
N MET A 276 -4.69 -28.70 -6.01
CA MET A 276 -5.40 -29.73 -6.78
C MET A 276 -6.89 -29.39 -6.92
N PRO A 277 -7.37 -28.85 -8.04
CA PRO A 277 -8.80 -28.75 -8.33
C PRO A 277 -9.29 -30.13 -8.76
N ILE A 278 -9.77 -30.92 -7.78
CA ILE A 278 -10.16 -32.32 -7.97
C ILE A 278 -11.51 -32.47 -8.70
N ALA A 279 -12.39 -31.45 -8.66
CA ALA A 279 -13.61 -31.36 -9.47
C ALA A 279 -14.07 -29.90 -9.65
N ARG A 280 -15.11 -29.64 -10.46
CA ARG A 280 -15.60 -28.28 -10.81
C ARG A 280 -15.87 -27.35 -9.61
N SER A 281 -16.27 -27.93 -8.48
CA SER A 281 -16.58 -27.21 -7.23
C SER A 281 -15.73 -27.68 -6.07
N TRP A 282 -14.73 -28.53 -6.31
CA TRP A 282 -13.90 -29.12 -5.27
C TRP A 282 -12.44 -28.83 -5.54
N SER A 283 -11.76 -28.29 -4.55
CA SER A 283 -10.30 -28.17 -4.54
C SER A 283 -9.73 -28.84 -3.30
N ALA A 284 -8.51 -29.33 -3.43
CA ALA A 284 -7.70 -29.83 -2.36
C ALA A 284 -6.36 -29.09 -2.35
N ASN A 285 -5.83 -28.85 -1.17
CA ASN A 285 -4.47 -28.36 -0.99
C ASN A 285 -3.74 -29.27 -0.01
N LEU A 286 -2.52 -29.66 -0.38
CA LEU A 286 -1.57 -30.32 0.50
C LEU A 286 -0.41 -29.37 0.74
N ASN A 287 -0.04 -29.17 1.99
CA ASN A 287 1.12 -28.41 2.41
C ASN A 287 1.93 -29.24 3.41
N VAL A 288 3.16 -29.58 3.05
CA VAL A 288 4.09 -30.33 3.87
C VAL A 288 5.27 -29.41 4.17
N ASN A 289 5.58 -29.20 5.44
CA ASN A 289 6.74 -28.44 5.88
C ASN A 289 7.62 -29.33 6.77
N TYR A 290 8.92 -29.24 6.55
CA TYR A 290 9.97 -29.85 7.33
C TYR A 290 10.94 -28.75 7.76
N GLY A 291 11.28 -28.74 9.05
CA GLY A 291 12.31 -27.89 9.60
C GLY A 291 13.20 -28.70 10.53
N GLN A 292 14.50 -28.50 10.47
CA GLN A 292 15.45 -29.06 11.41
C GLN A 292 16.53 -28.03 11.72
N SER A 293 16.83 -27.85 13.00
CA SER A 293 17.95 -27.05 13.48
C SER A 293 18.83 -27.94 14.34
N VAL A 294 20.07 -28.15 13.93
CA VAL A 294 21.07 -28.90 14.69
C VAL A 294 22.15 -27.93 15.17
N THR A 295 22.31 -27.79 16.48
CA THR A 295 23.39 -27.01 17.08
C THR A 295 24.43 -27.97 17.65
N ALA A 296 25.70 -27.76 17.33
CA ALA A 296 26.83 -28.44 17.94
C ALA A 296 27.64 -27.42 18.75
N ALA A 297 27.81 -27.65 20.04
CA ALA A 297 28.60 -26.82 20.93
C ALA A 297 29.76 -27.63 21.52
N PHE A 298 30.93 -27.01 21.64
CA PHE A 298 32.04 -27.59 22.38
C PHE A 298 31.92 -27.25 23.86
N GLU A 299 31.84 -28.28 24.70
CA GLU A 299 31.84 -28.17 26.16
C GLU A 299 33.14 -28.78 26.72
N PRO A 300 33.87 -28.09 27.62
CA PRO A 300 35.18 -28.54 28.12
C PRO A 300 35.19 -29.94 28.75
N GLU A 301 34.09 -30.36 29.37
CA GLU A 301 33.99 -31.65 30.08
C GLU A 301 33.29 -32.74 29.27
N GLN A 302 32.43 -32.38 28.32
CA GLN A 302 31.59 -33.32 27.56
C GLN A 302 32.02 -33.47 26.09
N GLY A 303 32.97 -32.66 25.61
CA GLY A 303 33.34 -32.60 24.20
C GLY A 303 32.25 -31.93 23.37
N VAL A 304 31.98 -32.44 22.16
CA VAL A 304 30.97 -31.84 21.27
C VAL A 304 29.58 -32.34 21.66
N VAL A 305 28.74 -31.45 22.19
CA VAL A 305 27.33 -31.69 22.50
C VAL A 305 26.48 -31.27 21.31
N LYS A 306 25.60 -32.16 20.82
CA LYS A 306 24.67 -31.87 19.72
C LYS A 306 23.23 -31.82 20.23
N ALA A 307 22.54 -30.74 19.94
CA ALA A 307 21.11 -30.59 20.16
C ALA A 307 20.40 -30.45 18.80
N SER A 308 19.29 -31.16 18.61
CA SER A 308 18.47 -31.08 17.40
C SER A 308 17.05 -30.69 17.76
N GLN A 309 16.47 -29.77 17.00
CA GLN A 309 15.06 -29.42 17.05
C GLN A 309 14.45 -29.67 15.69
N ASN A 310 13.40 -30.49 15.62
CA ASN A 310 12.78 -30.88 14.37
C ASN A 310 11.30 -30.52 14.39
N THR A 311 10.83 -29.88 13.33
CA THR A 311 9.43 -29.50 13.13
C THR A 311 8.91 -30.13 11.85
N HIS A 312 7.73 -30.73 11.93
CA HIS A 312 7.06 -31.36 10.79
C HIS A 312 5.60 -30.96 10.84
N THR A 313 5.12 -30.36 9.76
CA THR A 313 3.72 -29.96 9.63
C THR A 313 3.17 -30.49 8.33
N VAL A 314 2.09 -31.25 8.39
CA VAL A 314 1.34 -31.69 7.21
C VAL A 314 -0.07 -31.15 7.35
N LEU A 315 -0.42 -30.23 6.46
CA LEU A 315 -1.77 -29.69 6.34
C LEU A 315 -2.39 -30.20 5.05
N PHE A 316 -3.53 -30.84 5.19
CA PHE A 316 -4.37 -31.21 4.06
C PHE A 316 -5.72 -30.53 4.22
N SER A 317 -6.17 -29.84 3.18
CA SER A 317 -7.45 -29.16 3.16
C SER A 317 -8.23 -29.51 1.91
N ILE A 318 -9.55 -29.65 2.06
CA ILE A 318 -10.50 -29.81 0.96
C ILE A 318 -11.51 -28.69 1.07
N ARG A 319 -11.80 -28.03 -0.05
CA ARG A 319 -12.78 -26.96 -0.16
C ARG A 319 -13.84 -27.33 -1.18
N TYR A 320 -15.09 -27.19 -0.80
CA TYR A 320 -16.24 -27.21 -1.70
C TYR A 320 -16.80 -25.79 -1.84
N GLU A 321 -16.99 -25.32 -3.07
CA GLU A 321 -17.54 -24.00 -3.35
C GLU A 321 -18.73 -24.09 -4.31
N LYS A 322 -19.86 -23.52 -3.89
CA LYS A 322 -21.10 -23.48 -4.67
C LYS A 322 -21.65 -22.06 -4.66
N GLY A 323 -21.59 -21.40 -5.81
CA GLY A 323 -22.31 -20.14 -6.03
C GLY A 323 -23.79 -20.42 -6.35
N GLY A 324 -24.67 -19.64 -5.73
CA GLY A 324 -26.10 -19.60 -6.05
C GLY A 324 -26.55 -18.15 -6.17
N GLY A 325 -27.39 -17.86 -7.16
CA GLY A 325 -27.81 -16.50 -7.53
C GLY A 325 -27.79 -16.36 -9.05
N GLN A 326 -28.80 -15.74 -9.64
CA GLN A 326 -28.74 -15.35 -11.04
C GLN A 326 -27.80 -14.14 -11.11
N SER A 327 -26.74 -14.24 -11.91
CA SER A 327 -26.03 -13.04 -12.36
C SER A 327 -27.09 -12.10 -12.92
N LEU A 328 -27.09 -10.83 -12.50
CA LEU A 328 -27.97 -9.82 -13.09
C LEU A 328 -27.71 -9.84 -14.60
N GLN A 329 -28.63 -10.45 -15.34
CA GLN A 329 -28.51 -10.48 -16.80
C GLN A 329 -28.38 -9.03 -17.25
N PRO A 330 -27.35 -8.71 -18.03
CA PRO A 330 -27.19 -7.34 -18.50
C PRO A 330 -28.48 -6.91 -19.21
N ILE A 331 -28.95 -5.71 -18.90
CA ILE A 331 -30.11 -5.08 -19.52
C ILE A 331 -29.66 -4.14 -20.64
N GLY A 332 -30.61 -3.61 -21.42
CA GLY A 332 -30.33 -2.78 -22.58
C GLY A 332 -30.10 -3.56 -23.88
N ALA A 333 -29.86 -2.85 -24.97
CA ALA A 333 -29.70 -3.42 -26.30
C ALA A 333 -28.40 -4.22 -26.39
N ASN A 334 -28.50 -5.55 -26.51
CA ASN A 334 -27.36 -6.40 -26.80
C ASN A 334 -26.93 -6.21 -28.27
N ARG A 335 -25.82 -5.50 -28.49
CA ARG A 335 -25.26 -5.25 -29.83
C ARG A 335 -24.21 -6.29 -30.26
N GLY A 336 -24.18 -7.46 -29.63
CA GLY A 336 -23.24 -8.55 -29.95
C GLY A 336 -21.85 -8.39 -29.31
N LEU A 337 -21.68 -7.42 -28.41
CA LEU A 337 -20.48 -7.25 -27.61
C LEU A 337 -20.61 -8.05 -26.31
N ASN A 338 -19.63 -8.92 -26.03
CA ASN A 338 -19.63 -9.74 -24.82
C ASN A 338 -19.10 -8.93 -23.63
N GLY A 339 -19.96 -8.67 -22.64
CA GLY A 339 -19.59 -7.95 -21.43
C GLY A 339 -20.75 -7.19 -20.81
N SER A 340 -20.53 -6.68 -19.60
CA SER A 340 -21.41 -5.68 -18.99
C SER A 340 -20.61 -4.61 -18.25
N GLY A 341 -21.22 -3.44 -18.13
CA GLY A 341 -20.81 -2.35 -17.26
C GLY A 341 -22.02 -1.85 -16.45
N SER A 342 -21.92 -0.63 -15.94
CA SER A 342 -23.03 0.04 -15.24
C SER A 342 -23.19 1.46 -15.75
N ILE A 343 -24.38 2.04 -15.60
CA ILE A 343 -24.66 3.46 -15.86
C ILE A 343 -25.10 4.08 -14.55
N LYS A 344 -24.44 5.16 -14.12
CA LYS A 344 -24.91 6.03 -13.05
C LYS A 344 -25.20 7.39 -13.64
N GLY A 345 -26.34 7.98 -13.32
CA GLY A 345 -26.68 9.31 -13.79
C GLY A 345 -27.26 10.21 -12.72
N LEU A 346 -27.29 11.51 -13.05
CA LEU A 346 -27.77 12.57 -12.18
C LEU A 346 -28.59 13.57 -13.00
N ILE A 347 -29.76 13.94 -12.50
CA ILE A 347 -30.60 15.02 -13.06
C ILE A 347 -30.59 16.21 -12.09
N TYR A 348 -30.28 17.40 -12.60
CA TYR A 348 -30.10 18.60 -11.79
C TYR A 348 -30.68 19.86 -12.44
N PHE A 349 -30.97 20.86 -11.61
CA PHE A 349 -31.47 22.16 -12.05
C PHE A 349 -30.32 23.10 -12.37
N ASP A 350 -30.17 23.46 -13.63
CA ASP A 350 -29.16 24.38 -14.15
C ASP A 350 -29.70 25.82 -14.12
N GLU A 351 -29.61 26.45 -12.96
CA GLU A 351 -30.12 27.80 -12.70
C GLU A 351 -29.49 28.87 -13.59
N ASN A 352 -28.24 28.68 -13.99
CA ASN A 352 -27.46 29.69 -14.70
C ASN A 352 -27.29 29.36 -16.21
N ARG A 353 -27.84 28.22 -16.66
CA ARG A 353 -27.84 27.71 -18.03
C ARG A 353 -26.43 27.53 -18.62
N ASP A 354 -25.47 27.12 -17.78
CA ASP A 354 -24.06 26.92 -18.19
C ASP A 354 -23.73 25.47 -18.57
N GLY A 355 -24.64 24.51 -18.30
CA GLY A 355 -24.47 23.09 -18.59
C GLY A 355 -23.42 22.40 -17.71
N ILE A 356 -22.94 23.04 -16.66
CA ILE A 356 -21.91 22.54 -15.73
C ILE A 356 -22.49 22.50 -14.33
N ARG A 357 -22.58 21.29 -13.77
CA ARG A 357 -23.10 21.10 -12.43
C ARG A 357 -22.33 21.90 -11.36
N GLN A 358 -23.07 22.71 -10.61
CA GLN A 358 -22.59 23.46 -9.45
C GLN A 358 -23.08 22.85 -8.13
N ALA A 359 -22.39 23.17 -7.04
CA ALA A 359 -22.69 22.60 -5.72
C ALA A 359 -23.99 23.15 -5.11
N SER A 360 -24.41 24.35 -5.51
CA SER A 360 -25.63 25.02 -5.05
C SER A 360 -26.90 24.59 -5.80
N GLU A 361 -26.76 23.87 -6.90
CA GLU A 361 -27.89 23.50 -7.77
C GLU A 361 -28.77 22.40 -7.17
N GLN A 362 -30.08 22.63 -7.26
CA GLN A 362 -31.10 21.72 -6.79
C GLN A 362 -31.12 20.42 -7.63
N ARG A 363 -31.61 19.34 -7.01
CA ARG A 363 -31.68 18.01 -7.62
C ARG A 363 -33.13 17.66 -7.97
N ALA A 364 -33.32 16.89 -9.04
CA ALA A 364 -34.64 16.46 -9.49
C ALA A 364 -34.98 15.07 -8.93
N ASP A 365 -35.82 15.02 -7.89
CA ASP A 365 -36.31 13.79 -7.27
C ASP A 365 -37.50 13.20 -8.03
N GLY A 366 -37.64 11.87 -8.02
CA GLY A 366 -38.83 11.18 -8.52
C GLY A 366 -39.00 11.14 -10.04
N VAL A 367 -37.96 11.46 -10.81
CA VAL A 367 -37.98 11.51 -12.28
C VAL A 367 -37.80 10.12 -12.88
N GLU A 368 -38.66 9.74 -13.82
CA GLU A 368 -38.55 8.49 -14.56
C GLU A 368 -37.52 8.57 -15.69
N VAL A 369 -36.63 7.59 -15.74
CA VAL A 369 -35.52 7.48 -16.69
C VAL A 369 -35.53 6.09 -17.33
N TYR A 370 -35.54 6.04 -18.66
CA TYR A 370 -35.63 4.82 -19.44
C TYR A 370 -34.33 4.54 -20.20
N LEU A 371 -33.72 3.37 -19.97
CA LEU A 371 -32.61 2.87 -20.78
C LEU A 371 -33.15 2.10 -22.00
N ASP A 372 -32.70 2.50 -23.19
CA ASP A 372 -33.09 1.98 -24.51
C ASP A 372 -34.62 1.89 -24.69
N GLY A 373 -35.35 2.83 -24.09
CA GLY A 373 -36.81 2.93 -24.13
C GLY A 373 -37.56 1.78 -23.43
N LYS A 374 -36.89 0.94 -22.64
CA LYS A 374 -37.51 -0.28 -22.07
C LYS A 374 -37.26 -0.48 -20.57
N HIS A 375 -36.12 -0.05 -20.05
CA HIS A 375 -35.73 -0.33 -18.67
C HIS A 375 -35.85 0.94 -17.83
N LEU A 376 -36.77 0.95 -16.88
CA LEU A 376 -37.05 2.10 -16.02
C LEU A 376 -36.10 2.16 -14.79
N ALA A 377 -35.65 3.36 -14.48
CA ALA A 377 -35.10 3.78 -13.19
C ALA A 377 -35.80 5.07 -12.75
N ILE A 378 -35.87 5.32 -11.45
CA ILE A 378 -36.45 6.55 -10.87
C ILE A 378 -35.36 7.26 -10.09
N THR A 379 -35.24 8.58 -10.24
CA THR A 379 -34.26 9.36 -9.47
C THR A 379 -34.61 9.39 -7.98
N ASN A 380 -33.58 9.40 -7.14
CA ASN A 380 -33.72 9.56 -5.69
C ASN A 380 -33.76 11.06 -5.29
N PRO A 381 -33.92 11.40 -4.00
CA PRO A 381 -33.91 12.79 -3.52
C PRO A 381 -32.64 13.60 -3.81
N LEU A 382 -31.55 12.91 -4.17
CA LEU A 382 -30.29 13.53 -4.62
C LEU A 382 -30.22 13.67 -6.14
N GLY A 383 -31.29 13.34 -6.87
CA GLY A 383 -31.38 13.38 -8.33
C GLY A 383 -30.66 12.23 -9.04
N GLU A 384 -30.22 11.20 -8.31
CA GLU A 384 -29.40 10.12 -8.86
C GLU A 384 -30.24 8.92 -9.34
N PHE A 385 -29.85 8.31 -10.46
CA PHE A 385 -30.38 7.03 -10.96
C PHE A 385 -29.24 6.07 -11.32
N ASN A 386 -29.52 4.76 -11.37
CA ASN A 386 -28.50 3.73 -11.65
C ASN A 386 -29.06 2.50 -12.38
N PHE A 387 -28.31 2.03 -13.38
CA PHE A 387 -28.48 0.74 -14.04
C PHE A 387 -27.24 -0.14 -13.77
N PRO A 388 -27.33 -1.13 -12.86
CA PRO A 388 -26.14 -1.81 -12.31
C PRO A 388 -25.51 -2.85 -13.24
N SER A 389 -26.21 -3.34 -14.26
CA SER A 389 -25.70 -4.34 -15.22
C SER A 389 -26.27 -4.04 -16.60
N VAL A 390 -25.52 -3.34 -17.45
CA VAL A 390 -25.93 -2.96 -18.81
C VAL A 390 -24.97 -3.63 -19.80
N TYR A 391 -25.47 -4.09 -20.95
CA TYR A 391 -24.60 -4.61 -22.01
C TYR A 391 -23.53 -3.58 -22.40
N THR A 392 -22.40 -4.04 -22.94
CA THR A 392 -21.40 -3.11 -23.48
C THR A 392 -21.82 -2.61 -24.85
N GLY A 393 -21.62 -1.32 -25.11
CA GLY A 393 -22.00 -0.68 -26.36
C GLY A 393 -22.61 0.70 -26.16
N GLU A 394 -23.13 1.25 -27.25
CA GLU A 394 -23.90 2.50 -27.26
C GLU A 394 -25.33 2.22 -26.83
N HIS A 395 -25.77 3.01 -25.85
CA HIS A 395 -27.11 2.99 -25.28
C HIS A 395 -27.70 4.40 -25.29
N THR A 396 -29.02 4.49 -25.15
CA THR A 396 -29.72 5.77 -25.04
C THR A 396 -30.47 5.84 -23.72
N ILE A 397 -30.35 6.96 -23.03
CA ILE A 397 -31.10 7.30 -21.83
C ILE A 397 -32.21 8.29 -22.21
N PHE A 398 -33.46 7.92 -21.95
CA PHE A 398 -34.62 8.77 -22.16
C PHE A 398 -35.16 9.28 -20.82
N VAL A 399 -35.37 10.58 -20.68
CA VAL A 399 -35.96 11.18 -19.47
C VAL A 399 -37.42 11.52 -19.75
N ALA A 400 -38.33 11.02 -18.91
CA ALA A 400 -39.75 11.29 -19.05
C ALA A 400 -40.07 12.69 -18.49
N GLU A 401 -40.19 13.66 -19.40
CA GLU A 401 -40.38 15.07 -19.05
C GLU A 401 -41.65 15.33 -18.21
N ASP A 402 -42.69 14.51 -18.37
CA ASP A 402 -43.93 14.58 -17.60
C ASP A 402 -43.78 14.19 -16.11
N THR A 403 -42.64 13.59 -15.76
CA THR A 403 -42.29 13.23 -14.38
C THR A 403 -41.33 14.20 -13.72
N LEU A 404 -40.92 15.26 -14.43
CA LEU A 404 -40.10 16.32 -13.84
C LEU A 404 -40.90 17.12 -12.81
N PRO A 405 -40.30 17.43 -11.64
CA PRO A 405 -40.90 18.36 -10.69
C PRO A 405 -41.12 19.71 -11.35
N LEU A 406 -42.35 20.21 -11.34
CA LEU A 406 -42.62 21.59 -11.75
C LEU A 406 -41.80 22.56 -10.86
N PRO A 407 -41.24 23.65 -11.42
CA PRO A 407 -41.43 24.19 -12.78
C PRO A 407 -40.36 23.76 -13.80
N LEU A 408 -39.75 22.58 -13.69
CA LEU A 408 -38.60 22.17 -14.52
C LEU A 408 -38.99 21.58 -15.90
N THR A 409 -38.14 21.79 -16.92
CA THR A 409 -38.20 21.24 -18.28
C THR A 409 -36.79 20.93 -18.82
N LEU A 410 -36.68 20.28 -19.99
CA LEU A 410 -35.42 19.88 -20.65
C LEU A 410 -35.12 20.76 -21.86
N ASP A 411 -33.84 21.04 -22.11
CA ASP A 411 -33.38 21.71 -23.33
C ASP A 411 -33.34 20.74 -24.52
N GLY A 412 -34.46 20.66 -25.24
CA GLY A 412 -34.53 20.17 -26.63
C GLY A 412 -34.38 18.66 -26.89
N GLU A 413 -33.53 17.94 -26.18
CA GLU A 413 -33.26 16.50 -26.40
C GLU A 413 -33.69 15.67 -25.18
N GLN A 414 -34.65 14.77 -25.34
CA GLN A 414 -35.07 13.81 -24.30
C GLN A 414 -34.21 12.53 -24.32
N ASP A 415 -33.44 12.31 -25.38
CA ASP A 415 -32.61 11.14 -25.64
C ASP A 415 -31.12 11.47 -25.50
N TYR A 416 -30.45 10.88 -24.51
CA TYR A 416 -29.04 11.10 -24.22
C TYR A 416 -28.19 9.85 -24.52
N PRO A 417 -27.25 9.90 -25.48
CA PRO A 417 -26.39 8.76 -25.80
C PRO A 417 -25.35 8.52 -24.71
N VAL A 418 -25.14 7.24 -24.35
CA VAL A 418 -24.15 6.81 -23.37
C VAL A 418 -23.40 5.57 -23.84
N LEU A 419 -22.07 5.61 -23.73
CA LEU A 419 -21.20 4.48 -24.10
C LEU A 419 -20.82 3.69 -22.84
N VAL A 420 -21.27 2.43 -22.77
CA VAL A 420 -20.94 1.51 -21.68
C VAL A 420 -19.75 0.64 -22.06
N LYS A 421 -18.65 0.74 -21.31
CA LYS A 421 -17.46 -0.10 -21.48
C LYS A 421 -17.47 -1.30 -20.52
N LEU A 422 -16.66 -2.32 -20.86
CA LEU A 422 -16.56 -3.56 -20.09
C LEU A 422 -16.08 -3.27 -18.66
N ARG A 423 -16.88 -3.66 -17.67
CA ARG A 423 -16.61 -3.49 -16.22
C ARG A 423 -16.38 -2.03 -15.81
N ASP A 424 -16.86 -1.10 -16.61
CA ASP A 424 -16.76 0.34 -16.35
C ASP A 424 -18.10 0.89 -15.85
N GLN A 425 -18.05 2.07 -15.24
CA GLN A 425 -19.24 2.83 -14.86
C GLN A 425 -19.33 4.07 -15.75
N ALA A 426 -20.30 4.07 -16.67
CA ALA A 426 -20.60 5.25 -17.46
C ALA A 426 -21.35 6.26 -16.58
N ILE A 427 -20.90 7.51 -16.59
CA ILE A 427 -21.49 8.61 -15.83
C ILE A 427 -22.16 9.57 -16.81
N ILE A 428 -23.38 9.98 -16.49
CA ILE A 428 -24.14 10.95 -17.28
C ILE A 428 -24.79 12.00 -16.36
N GLU A 429 -24.69 13.27 -16.72
CA GLU A 429 -25.31 14.39 -16.01
C GLU A 429 -26.26 15.10 -16.97
N ILE A 430 -27.50 15.33 -16.53
CA ILE A 430 -28.58 15.87 -17.36
C ILE A 430 -29.09 17.17 -16.73
N PRO A 431 -28.88 18.34 -17.38
CA PRO A 431 -29.38 19.61 -16.91
C PRO A 431 -30.87 19.79 -17.22
N THR A 432 -31.58 20.48 -16.34
CA THR A 432 -32.98 20.94 -16.49
C THR A 432 -33.05 22.44 -16.22
N HIS A 433 -34.04 23.13 -16.75
CA HIS A 433 -34.26 24.57 -16.51
C HIS A 433 -35.73 24.89 -16.21
N GLU A 434 -36.02 26.09 -15.71
CA GLU A 434 -37.38 26.53 -15.39
C GLU A 434 -38.16 26.89 -16.66
N ILE A 435 -39.44 26.51 -16.72
CA ILE A 435 -40.34 26.86 -17.82
C ILE A 435 -40.41 28.40 -17.95
N ASP A 436 -39.96 28.94 -19.08
CA ASP A 436 -40.07 30.38 -19.37
C ASP A 436 -41.57 30.77 -19.44
N ASP A 437 -42.02 31.68 -18.57
CA ASP A 437 -43.37 32.27 -18.58
C ASP A 437 -43.62 32.98 -19.93
N PHE A 438 -44.66 32.54 -20.67
CA PHE A 438 -45.14 33.18 -21.91
C PHE A 438 -46.01 34.42 -21.65
#